data_AF-A0A6L7NEM0-F1
#
_entry.id   AF-A0A6L7NEM0-F1
#
_cell.length_a   1.000
_cell.length_b   1.000
_cell.length_c   1.000
_cell.angle_alpha   90.00
_cell.angle_beta   90.00
_cell.angle_gamma   90.00
#
_symmetry.space_group_name_H-M   'P 1'
#
loop_
_entity.id
_entity.type
_entity.pdbx_description
1 polymer ?
#
loop_
_entity_poly.entity_id
_entity_poly.type
_entity_poly.pdbx_seq_one_letter_code
_entity_poly.pdbx_strand_id
1 'polypeptide(L)'
;MTSADGALQPKTFGVVGTGVIGSGWAVRALSRGIDVVAWDPAPGAEERLGRAIARAWPSVRRLGLYPGAEPDRIRFAGTPEEVCGAADFIQESAPEDEDLKRTLLARLDAAAPPDAIIASSSSG
;
A
#
# COMPACT_ATOMS: atom_id res chain seq x y z
N MET A 1 -10.11 -9.30 -26.08
CA MET A 1 -9.56 -10.55 -25.49
C MET A 1 -10.01 -10.56 -24.04
N THR A 2 -11.07 -11.32 -23.78
CA THR A 2 -11.89 -11.24 -22.57
C THR A 2 -11.36 -12.19 -21.50
N SER A 3 -11.11 -11.71 -20.28
CA SER A 3 -11.05 -12.45 -18.99
C SER A 3 -10.44 -11.53 -17.93
N ALA A 4 -10.88 -11.42 -16.68
CA ALA A 4 -11.90 -12.14 -15.92
C ALA A 4 -12.39 -11.20 -14.80
N ASP A 5 -13.67 -11.36 -14.42
CA ASP A 5 -14.35 -10.94 -13.19
C ASP A 5 -14.32 -9.47 -12.79
N GLY A 6 -15.49 -8.96 -12.36
CA GLY A 6 -15.69 -7.62 -11.81
C GLY A 6 -14.99 -7.36 -10.47
N ALA A 7 -13.79 -7.89 -10.28
CA ALA A 7 -12.91 -7.52 -9.19
C ALA A 7 -12.30 -6.13 -9.48
N LEU A 8 -12.46 -5.22 -8.53
CA LEU A 8 -11.79 -3.92 -8.53
C LEU A 8 -10.28 -4.11 -8.79
N GLN A 9 -9.80 -3.58 -9.92
CA GLN A 9 -8.39 -3.32 -10.14
C GLN A 9 -8.14 -1.90 -9.64
N PRO A 10 -7.61 -1.70 -8.42
CA PRO A 10 -7.33 -0.36 -7.93
C PRO A 10 -6.29 0.29 -8.85
N LYS A 11 -6.53 1.55 -9.22
CA LYS A 11 -5.54 2.35 -9.97
C LYS A 11 -4.42 2.77 -9.03
N THR A 12 -4.77 3.08 -7.79
CA THR A 12 -3.83 3.44 -6.73
C THR A 12 -4.05 2.58 -5.48
N PHE A 13 -2.96 2.00 -4.99
CA PHE A 13 -2.90 1.19 -3.78
C PHE A 13 -2.31 2.01 -2.62
N GLY A 14 -3.07 2.14 -1.55
CA GLY A 14 -2.68 2.81 -0.32
C GLY A 14 -1.99 1.85 0.64
N VAL A 15 -0.84 2.23 1.20
CA VAL A 15 -0.14 1.47 2.24
C VAL A 15 -0.05 2.32 3.49
N VAL A 16 -0.64 1.84 4.58
CA VAL A 16 -0.62 2.53 5.88
C VAL A 16 0.18 1.67 6.86
N GLY A 17 1.41 2.09 7.16
CA GLY A 17 2.43 1.30 7.84
C GLY A 17 3.35 0.60 6.85
N THR A 18 4.64 0.94 6.87
CA THR A 18 5.62 0.58 5.83
C THR A 18 6.72 -0.36 6.33
N GLY A 19 6.43 -1.09 7.40
CA GLY A 19 7.26 -2.18 7.91
C GLY A 19 7.38 -3.36 6.92
N VAL A 20 7.75 -4.53 7.43
CA VAL A 20 7.99 -5.72 6.58
C VAL A 20 6.77 -6.07 5.72
N ILE A 21 5.56 -6.06 6.31
CA ILE A 21 4.33 -6.43 5.61
C ILE A 21 3.93 -5.35 4.59
N GLY A 22 3.88 -4.09 5.02
CA GLY A 22 3.51 -2.98 4.14
C GLY A 22 4.45 -2.78 2.96
N SER A 23 5.77 -2.91 3.16
CA SER A 23 6.74 -2.85 2.06
C SER A 23 6.57 -4.02 1.07
N GLY A 24 6.21 -5.21 1.56
CA GLY A 24 5.86 -6.34 0.71
C GLY A 24 4.63 -6.07 -0.17
N TRP A 25 3.59 -5.45 0.39
CA TRP A 25 2.41 -5.02 -0.36
C TRP A 25 2.73 -3.93 -1.39
N ALA A 26 3.54 -2.92 -1.02
CA ALA A 26 3.99 -1.89 -1.95
C ALA A 26 4.72 -2.50 -3.15
N VAL A 27 5.70 -3.37 -2.91
CA VAL A 27 6.45 -4.07 -3.96
C VAL A 27 5.53 -4.91 -4.85
N ARG A 28 4.54 -5.57 -4.25
CA ARG A 28 3.56 -6.38 -5.00
C ARG A 28 2.67 -5.51 -5.89
N ALA A 29 2.17 -4.38 -5.40
CA ALA A 29 1.37 -3.43 -6.18
C ALA A 29 2.18 -2.84 -7.35
N LEU A 30 3.39 -2.36 -7.07
CA LEU A 30 4.30 -1.79 -8.07
C LEU A 30 4.64 -2.80 -9.18
N SER A 31 4.91 -4.06 -8.82
CA SER A 31 5.18 -5.12 -9.81
C SER A 31 3.98 -5.50 -10.68
N ARG A 32 2.78 -5.07 -10.28
CA ARG A 32 1.54 -5.18 -11.05
C ARG A 32 1.23 -3.92 -11.87
N GLY A 33 2.09 -2.91 -11.85
CA GLY A 33 1.86 -1.65 -12.56
C GLY A 33 0.85 -0.73 -11.88
N ILE A 34 0.57 -0.94 -10.59
CA ILE A 34 -0.36 -0.15 -9.78
C ILE A 34 0.44 0.93 -9.04
N ASP A 35 -0.05 2.18 -9.06
CA ASP A 35 0.56 3.29 -8.33
C ASP A 35 0.42 3.08 -6.83
N VAL A 36 1.43 3.48 -6.05
CA VAL A 36 1.40 3.37 -4.59
C VAL A 36 1.44 4.74 -3.93
N VAL A 37 0.58 4.93 -2.94
CA VAL A 37 0.71 6.01 -1.95
C VAL A 37 0.91 5.38 -0.58
N ALA A 38 2.01 5.73 0.09
CA ALA A 38 2.38 5.14 1.38
C ALA A 38 2.43 6.18 2.49
N TRP A 39 2.07 5.79 3.70
CA TRP A 39 2.26 6.60 4.90
C TRP A 39 2.77 5.73 6.05
N ASP A 40 3.63 6.31 6.88
CA ASP A 40 4.11 5.73 8.13
C ASP A 40 4.57 6.86 9.06
N PRO A 41 4.16 6.88 10.35
CA PRO A 41 4.51 7.97 11.25
C PRO A 41 5.97 7.92 11.71
N ALA A 42 6.68 6.80 11.49
CA ALA A 42 8.02 6.64 12.02
C ALA A 42 9.03 7.50 11.24
N PRO A 43 9.92 8.24 11.92
CA PRO A 43 10.99 8.99 11.26
C PRO A 43 11.82 8.10 10.33
N GLY A 44 12.13 8.59 9.15
CA GLY A 44 12.93 7.87 8.16
C GLY A 44 12.21 6.68 7.50
N ALA A 45 10.88 6.60 7.61
CA ALA A 45 10.11 5.50 7.01
C ALA A 45 10.11 5.56 5.47
N GLU A 46 10.02 6.74 4.87
CA GLU A 46 10.09 6.91 3.41
C GLU A 46 11.39 6.34 2.84
N GLU A 47 12.55 6.71 3.40
CA GLU A 47 13.83 6.21 2.92
C GLU A 47 13.99 4.71 3.21
N ARG A 48 13.42 4.19 4.31
CA ARG A 48 13.41 2.75 4.59
C ARG A 48 12.56 1.98 3.58
N LEU A 49 11.39 2.50 3.21
CA LEU A 49 10.52 1.92 2.21
C LEU A 49 11.21 1.90 0.85
N GLY A 50 11.83 3.02 0.43
CA GLY A 50 12.61 3.08 -0.81
C GLY A 50 13.73 2.04 -0.85
N ARG A 51 14.48 1.87 0.24
CA ARG A 51 15.51 0.82 0.35
C ARG A 51 14.92 -0.59 0.28
N ALA A 52 13.77 -0.84 0.90
CA ALA A 52 13.10 -2.14 0.87
C ALA A 52 12.65 -2.48 -0.55
N ILE A 53 12.06 -1.53 -1.28
CA ILE A 53 11.66 -1.68 -2.68
C ILE A 53 12.88 -1.97 -3.55
N ALA A 54 13.92 -1.14 -3.46
CA ALA A 54 15.15 -1.31 -4.23
C ALA A 54 15.82 -2.68 -3.99
N ARG A 55 15.81 -3.16 -2.74
CA ARG A 55 16.33 -4.48 -2.38
C ARG A 55 15.50 -5.62 -2.98
N ALA A 56 14.17 -5.50 -2.99
CA ALA A 56 13.27 -6.56 -3.45
C ALA A 56 13.13 -6.60 -4.98
N TRP A 57 13.26 -5.46 -5.66
CA TRP A 57 12.96 -5.30 -7.08
C TRP A 57 13.69 -6.29 -8.01
N PRO A 58 15.01 -6.59 -7.84
CA PRO A 58 15.70 -7.56 -8.69
C PRO A 58 15.08 -8.97 -8.64
N SER A 59 14.55 -9.36 -7.48
CA SER A 59 13.88 -10.65 -7.29
C SER A 59 12.53 -10.66 -7.99
N VAL A 60 11.74 -9.61 -7.83
CA VAL A 60 10.42 -9.52 -8.46
C VAL A 60 10.52 -9.43 -9.99
N ARG A 61 11.52 -8.70 -10.51
CA ARG A 61 11.82 -8.68 -11.94
C ARG A 61 12.11 -10.07 -12.50
N ARG A 62 12.78 -10.94 -11.73
CA ARG A 62 13.08 -12.33 -12.13
C ARG A 62 11.84 -13.21 -12.15
N LEU A 63 10.87 -12.93 -11.29
CA LEU A 63 9.59 -13.63 -11.22
C LEU A 63 8.60 -13.19 -12.31
N GLY A 64 8.90 -12.09 -13.00
CA GLY A 64 8.07 -11.50 -14.04
C GLY A 64 7.33 -10.26 -13.57
N LEU A 65 7.19 -9.28 -14.47
CA LEU A 65 6.53 -8.01 -14.23
C LEU A 65 5.30 -7.88 -15.12
N TYR A 66 4.27 -7.21 -14.61
CA TYR A 66 3.13 -6.80 -15.43
C TYR A 66 3.49 -5.55 -16.25
N PRO A 67 2.75 -5.27 -17.34
CA PRO A 67 2.87 -4.01 -18.06
C PRO A 67 2.73 -2.80 -17.13
N GLY A 68 3.62 -1.82 -17.28
CA GLY A 68 3.60 -0.57 -16.48
C GLY A 68 4.18 -0.68 -15.07
N ALA A 69 4.75 -1.83 -14.70
CA ALA A 69 5.45 -2.03 -13.44
C ALA A 69 6.76 -1.24 -13.37
N GLU A 70 6.86 -0.35 -12.40
CA GLU A 70 8.03 0.49 -12.16
C GLU A 70 8.21 0.70 -10.65
N PRO A 71 9.44 0.66 -10.11
CA PRO A 71 9.68 0.78 -8.66
C PRO A 71 9.42 2.21 -8.14
N ASP A 72 9.48 3.20 -9.02
CA ASP A 72 9.39 4.62 -8.68
C ASP A 72 7.95 5.15 -8.77
N ARG A 73 6.97 4.29 -9.07
CA ARG A 73 5.53 4.62 -9.09
C ARG A 73 4.94 4.69 -7.68
N ILE A 74 5.67 5.34 -6.78
CA ILE A 74 5.32 5.48 -5.38
C ILE A 74 5.54 6.92 -4.92
N ARG A 75 4.64 7.42 -4.08
CA ARG A 75 4.83 8.66 -3.32
C ARG A 75 4.56 8.42 -1.85
N PHE A 76 5.22 9.20 -1.00
CA PHE A 76 4.98 9.21 0.44
C PHE A 76 4.01 10.33 0.80
N ALA A 77 2.99 10.00 1.60
CA ALA A 77 2.00 10.94 2.11
C ALA A 77 2.43 11.47 3.49
N GLY A 78 1.99 12.67 3.85
CA GLY A 78 2.21 13.25 5.17
C GLY A 78 1.27 12.69 6.24
N THR A 79 0.10 12.21 5.83
CA THR A 79 -0.96 11.70 6.72
C THR A 79 -1.64 10.44 6.16
N PRO A 80 -2.28 9.60 6.99
CA PRO A 80 -3.10 8.50 6.50
C PRO A 80 -4.34 9.00 5.74
N GLU A 81 -4.85 10.20 6.03
CA GLU A 81 -5.98 10.79 5.30
C GLU A 81 -5.60 11.14 3.85
N GLU A 82 -4.37 11.58 3.60
CA GLU A 82 -3.84 11.79 2.25
C GLU A 82 -3.69 10.49 1.44
N VAL A 83 -3.53 9.34 2.12
CA VAL A 83 -3.62 8.01 1.49
C VAL A 83 -5.07 7.76 1.08
N CYS A 84 -6.03 7.98 1.98
CA CYS A 84 -7.47 7.81 1.71
C CYS A 84 -7.96 8.65 0.53
N GLY A 85 -7.51 9.90 0.41
CA GLY A 85 -7.92 10.78 -0.68
C GLY A 85 -7.36 10.41 -2.05
N ALA A 86 -6.44 9.45 -2.15
CA ALA A 86 -5.75 9.11 -3.39
C ALA A 86 -5.77 7.62 -3.77
N ALA A 87 -6.15 6.73 -2.85
CA ALA A 87 -6.15 5.28 -3.06
C ALA A 87 -7.57 4.71 -3.16
N ASP A 88 -7.75 3.75 -4.07
CA ASP A 88 -9.01 3.01 -4.21
C ASP A 88 -9.05 1.78 -3.29
N PHE A 89 -7.87 1.30 -2.89
CA PHE A 89 -7.69 0.18 -1.97
C PHE A 89 -6.60 0.54 -0.97
N ILE A 90 -6.91 0.49 0.32
CA ILE A 90 -6.04 0.90 1.41
C ILE A 90 -5.73 -0.33 2.26
N GLN A 91 -4.45 -0.68 2.34
CA GLN A 91 -3.94 -1.76 3.18
C GLN A 91 -3.29 -1.18 4.42
N GLU A 92 -3.93 -1.41 5.57
CA GLU A 92 -3.37 -1.17 6.89
C GLU A 92 -2.41 -2.31 7.27
N SER A 93 -1.21 -1.94 7.73
CA SER A 93 -0.09 -2.83 8.08
C SER A 93 0.75 -2.24 9.21
N ALA A 94 0.13 -1.51 10.13
CA ALA A 94 0.74 -1.04 11.37
C ALA A 94 1.03 -2.22 12.33
N PRO A 95 1.81 -2.01 13.40
CA PRO A 95 2.13 -3.04 14.38
C PRO A 95 0.89 -3.72 14.95
N GLU A 96 1.03 -4.97 15.39
CA GLU A 96 -0.02 -5.75 16.06
C GLU A 96 -0.28 -5.19 17.47
N ASP A 97 -1.02 -4.08 17.50
CA ASP A 97 -1.53 -3.40 18.69
C ASP A 97 -2.98 -3.01 18.39
N GLU A 98 -3.92 -3.56 19.17
CA GLU A 98 -5.35 -3.44 18.88
C GLU A 98 -5.84 -1.99 18.99
N ASP A 99 -5.43 -1.25 20.01
CA ASP A 99 -5.86 0.14 20.23
C ASP A 99 -5.33 1.06 19.13
N LEU A 100 -4.07 0.86 18.73
CA LEU A 100 -3.45 1.56 17.62
C LEU A 100 -4.19 1.28 16.31
N LYS A 101 -4.46 0.00 16.00
CA LYS A 101 -5.16 -0.39 14.78
C LYS A 101 -6.60 0.12 14.75
N ARG A 102 -7.34 0.02 15.86
CA ARG A 102 -8.72 0.56 15.96
C ARG A 102 -8.72 2.07 15.70
N THR A 103 -7.80 2.79 16.33
CA THR A 103 -7.66 4.25 16.14
C THR A 103 -7.33 4.58 14.68
N LEU A 104 -6.40 3.85 14.08
CA LEU A 104 -5.98 4.07 12.71
C LEU A 104 -7.10 3.73 11.71
N LEU A 105 -7.74 2.58 11.85
CA LEU A 105 -8.87 2.16 11.01
C LEU A 105 -10.03 3.13 11.11
N ALA A 106 -10.35 3.67 12.28
CA ALA A 106 -11.38 4.70 12.43
C ALA A 106 -11.04 6.00 11.68
N ARG A 107 -9.77 6.41 11.66
CA ARG A 107 -9.31 7.54 10.85
C ARG A 107 -9.42 7.26 9.36
N LEU A 108 -9.05 6.05 8.94
CA LEU A 108 -9.16 5.64 7.54
C LEU A 108 -10.63 5.61 7.08
N ASP A 109 -11.51 5.00 7.86
CA ASP A 109 -12.95 4.92 7.62
C ASP A 109 -13.60 6.31 7.50
N ALA A 110 -13.23 7.23 8.39
CA ALA A 110 -13.76 8.60 8.36
C ALA A 110 -13.28 9.43 7.15
N ALA A 111 -12.12 9.11 6.58
CA ALA A 111 -11.51 9.87 5.49
C ALA A 111 -11.67 9.23 4.10
N ALA A 112 -11.93 7.92 4.05
CA ALA A 112 -12.01 7.17 2.80
C ALA A 112 -13.30 7.50 2.02
N PRO A 113 -13.22 7.60 0.68
CA PRO A 113 -14.40 7.60 -0.18
C PRO A 113 -15.28 6.36 0.07
N PRO A 114 -16.61 6.44 -0.12
CA PRO A 114 -17.53 5.32 0.14
C PRO A 114 -17.24 4.04 -0.66
N ASP A 115 -16.55 4.15 -1.79
CA ASP A 115 -16.19 3.06 -2.69
C ASP A 115 -14.76 2.54 -2.45
N ALA A 116 -13.97 3.18 -1.60
CA ALA A 116 -12.64 2.71 -1.26
C ALA A 116 -12.71 1.45 -0.36
N ILE A 117 -11.88 0.46 -0.67
CA ILE A 117 -11.75 -0.74 0.16
C ILE A 117 -10.68 -0.49 1.23
N ILE A 118 -11.01 -0.73 2.49
CA ILE A 118 -10.05 -0.75 3.60
C ILE A 118 -9.84 -2.20 4.03
N ALA A 119 -8.58 -2.63 4.06
CA ALA A 119 -8.16 -3.95 4.52
C ALA A 119 -7.08 -3.82 5.60
N SER A 120 -6.98 -4.82 6.49
CA SER A 120 -5.96 -4.90 7.53
C SER A 120 -5.17 -6.20 7.41
N SER A 121 -3.88 -6.14 7.72
CA SER A 121 -3.00 -7.32 7.78
C SER A 121 -2.88 -7.91 9.20
N SER A 122 -3.84 -7.62 10.09
CA SER A 122 -3.87 -8.22 11.43
C SER A 122 -3.84 -9.75 11.34
N SER A 123 -3.11 -10.37 12.28
CA SER A 123 -3.01 -11.81 12.43
C SER A 123 -3.60 -12.33 13.75
N GLY A 124 -4.15 -11.44 14.59
CA GLY A 124 -4.68 -11.74 15.92
C GLY A 124 -5.76 -10.77 16.38
#